data_AF-A0A3D3BSQ7-F1
#
_entry.id   AF-A0A3D3BSQ7-F1
#
_cell.length_a   1.000
_cell.length_b   1.000
_cell.length_c   1.000
_cell.angle_alpha   90.00
_cell.angle_beta   90.00
_cell.angle_gamma   90.00
#
_symmetry.space_group_name_H-M   'P 1'
#
loop_
_entity.id
_entity.type
_entity.pdbx_description
1 polymer ?
#
loop_
_entity_poly.entity_id
_entity_poly.type
_entity_poly.pdbx_seq_one_letter_code
_entity_poly.pdbx_strand_id
1 'polypeptide(L)' 'EPRAEESIVRTWHLDGLAVRPDHRMSGHTGFLVAARHMAPGQQSPPRRRRPAPGAYGEDYQGPGADQVEEGESG' A
#
# COMPACT_ATOMS: atom_id res chain seq x y z
N GLU A 1 -11.17 3.63 8.51
CA GLU A 1 -9.76 3.83 8.15
C GLU A 1 -9.69 4.55 6.81
N PRO A 2 -8.74 5.47 6.58
CA PRO A 2 -8.57 6.08 5.27
C PRO A 2 -8.18 5.02 4.24
N ARG A 3 -8.83 5.05 3.07
CA ARG A 3 -8.50 4.18 1.93
C ARG A 3 -7.70 5.00 0.92
N ALA A 4 -6.55 4.48 0.51
CA ALA A 4 -5.73 5.06 -0.54
C ALA A 4 -5.88 4.22 -1.81
N GLU A 5 -6.09 4.88 -2.94
CA GLU A 5 -6.29 4.25 -4.25
C GLU A 5 -5.56 5.06 -5.31
N GLU A 6 -5.12 4.40 -6.37
CA GLU A 6 -4.69 5.03 -7.61
C GLU A 6 -5.47 4.43 -8.77
N SER A 7 -5.56 5.17 -9.87
CA SER A 7 -6.18 4.69 -11.11
C SER A 7 -5.21 4.86 -12.26
N ILE A 8 -5.14 3.82 -13.08
CA ILE A 8 -4.33 3.80 -14.30
C ILE A 8 -5.29 3.69 -15.48
N VAL A 9 -5.31 4.73 -16.31
CA VAL A 9 -6.14 4.77 -17.52
C VAL A 9 -5.26 4.49 -18.73
N ARG A 10 -5.61 3.42 -19.48
CA ARG A 10 -4.92 3.03 -20.72
C ARG A 10 -5.92 2.96 -21.87
N THR A 11 -5.54 3.56 -22.99
CA THR A 11 -6.33 3.54 -24.22
C THR A 11 -5.95 2.33 -25.08
N TRP A 12 -6.89 1.95 -25.94
CA TRP A 12 -6.76 0.81 -26.85
C TRP A 12 -6.96 1.27 -28.29
N HIS A 13 -6.11 0.76 -29.16
CA HIS A 13 -6.25 0.90 -30.60
C HIS A 13 -7.14 -0.22 -31.13
N LEU A 14 -8.23 0.16 -31.79
CA LEU A 14 -9.19 -0.76 -32.42
C LEU A 14 -9.34 -0.37 -33.89
N ASP A 15 -8.76 -1.17 -34.78
CA ASP A 15 -8.92 -1.01 -36.24
C ASP A 15 -8.95 -2.38 -36.93
N GLY A 16 -10.10 -2.74 -37.50
CA GLY A 16 -10.33 -4.05 -38.11
C GLY A 16 -9.98 -5.21 -37.15
N LEU A 17 -9.00 -6.03 -37.54
CA LEU A 17 -8.51 -7.17 -36.75
C LEU A 17 -7.38 -6.78 -35.76
N ALA A 18 -6.89 -5.54 -35.82
CA ALA A 18 -5.84 -5.07 -34.94
C ALA A 18 -6.45 -4.49 -33.64
N VAL A 19 -6.41 -5.30 -32.58
CA VAL A 19 -6.82 -4.92 -31.21
C VAL A 19 -5.60 -4.96 -30.30
N ARG A 20 -5.13 -3.80 -29.88
CA ARG A 20 -3.93 -3.70 -29.01
C ARG A 20 -3.97 -2.47 -28.11
N PRO A 21 -3.33 -2.49 -26.94
CA PRO A 21 -3.12 -1.28 -26.15
C PRO A 21 -2.20 -0.32 -26.90
N ASP A 22 -2.31 0.98 -26.57
CA ASP A 22 -1.40 1.97 -27.13
C ASP A 22 0.04 1.75 -26.67
N HIS A 23 1.00 2.15 -27.52
CA HIS A 23 2.43 1.90 -27.29
C HIS A 23 3.02 2.72 -26.14
N ARG A 24 2.33 3.78 -25.71
CA ARG A 24 2.74 4.63 -24.59
C ARG A 24 1.54 4.91 -23.70
N MET A 25 1.80 4.94 -22.39
CA MET A 25 0.83 5.37 -21.39
C MET A 25 1.56 5.97 -20.18
N SER A 26 0.86 6.77 -19.38
CA SER A 26 1.38 7.20 -18.08
C SER A 26 1.14 6.09 -17.05
N GLY A 27 2.21 5.58 -16.44
CA GLY A 27 2.14 4.49 -15.47
C GLY A 27 1.60 4.92 -14.11
N HIS A 28 1.65 6.22 -13.80
CA HIS A 28 1.17 6.77 -12.55
C HIS A 28 0.78 8.25 -12.75
N THR A 29 -0.05 8.77 -11.86
CA THR A 29 -0.37 10.20 -11.81
C THR A 29 -0.44 10.67 -10.37
N GLY A 30 -1.22 9.97 -9.55
CA GLY A 30 -1.32 10.27 -8.13
C GLY A 30 -2.26 9.32 -7.40
N PHE A 31 -2.30 9.49 -6.09
CA PHE A 31 -3.17 8.75 -5.20
C PHE A 31 -4.35 9.62 -4.75
N LEU A 32 -5.51 9.00 -4.63
CA LEU A 32 -6.67 9.55 -3.94
C LEU A 32 -6.77 8.89 -2.57
N VAL A 33 -6.99 9.70 -1.54
CA VAL A 33 -7.22 9.24 -0.17
C VAL A 33 -8.62 9.63 0.25
N ALA A 34 -9.46 8.63 0.51
CA ALA A 34 -10.80 8.82 1.03
C ALA A 34 -10.83 8.51 2.52
N ALA A 35 -11.39 9.43 3.31
CA ALA A 35 -11.58 9.26 4.75
C ALA A 35 -12.96 9.78 5.16
N ARG A 36 -13.43 9.34 6.34
CA ARG A 36 -14.67 9.83 6.95
C ARG A 36 -14.33 10.78 8.09
N HIS A 37 -14.95 11.95 8.11
CA HIS A 37 -14.83 12.90 9.21
C HIS A 37 -15.51 12.35 10.47
N MET A 38 -14.93 12.61 11.64
CA MET A 38 -15.47 12.17 12.93
C MET A 38 -16.23 13.31 13.62
N ALA A 39 -17.16 12.96 14.50
CA ALA A 39 -17.79 13.96 15.37
C ALA A 39 -16.73 14.57 16.32
N PRO A 40 -16.89 15.84 16.74
CA PRO A 40 -16.00 16.47 17.71
C PRO A 40 -15.88 15.65 19.01
N GLY A 41 -14.67 15.53 19.54
CA GLY A 41 -14.39 14.78 20.78
C GLY A 41 -14.32 13.26 20.62
N GLN A 42 -14.65 12.72 19.43
CA GLN A 42 -14.57 11.29 19.20
C GLN A 42 -13.15 10.88 18.77
N GLN A 43 -12.56 9.92 19.48
CA GLN A 43 -11.25 9.37 19.11
C GLN A 43 -11.38 8.26 18.05
N SER A 44 -10.39 8.20 17.16
CA SER A 44 -10.27 7.10 16.19
C SER A 44 -9.90 5.81 16.92
N PRO A 45 -10.43 4.65 16.51
CA PRO A 45 -9.93 3.37 16.98
C PRO A 45 -8.41 3.26 16.77
N PRO A 46 -7.67 2.64 17.70
CA PRO A 46 -6.22 2.48 17.58
C PRO A 46 -5.88 1.60 16.39
N ARG A 47 -4.87 2.02 15.61
CA ARG A 47 -4.41 1.27 14.45
C ARG A 47 -3.57 0.07 14.92
N ARG A 48 -4.14 -1.12 14.89
CA ARG A 48 -3.40 -2.36 15.12
C ARG A 48 -2.90 -2.91 13.77
N ARG A 49 -1.82 -2.33 13.25
CA ARG A 49 -1.08 -2.94 12.12
C ARG A 49 0.05 -3.78 12.68
N ARG A 50 0.22 -4.99 12.15
CA ARG A 50 1.46 -5.73 12.37
C ARG A 50 2.59 -4.90 11.73
N PRO A 51 3.66 -4.58 12.48
CA PRO A 51 4.85 -3.97 11.91
C PRO A 51 5.38 -4.82 10.77
N ALA A 52 6.05 -4.19 9.81
CA ALA A 52 6.76 -4.93 8.78
C ALA A 52 7.84 -5.82 9.43
N PRO A 53 8.17 -6.98 8.86
CA PRO A 53 9.37 -7.72 9.23
C PRO A 53 10.58 -6.77 9.19
N GLY A 54 11.32 -6.64 10.30
CA GLY A 54 12.45 -5.71 10.42
C GLY A 54 12.10 -4.25 10.76
N ALA A 55 10.85 -3.92 11.10
CA ALA A 55 10.48 -2.57 11.58
C ALA A 55 11.06 -2.21 12.97
N TYR A 56 11.83 -3.11 13.54
CA TYR A 56 12.30 -3.12 14.90
C TYR A 56 13.83 -3.19 14.85
N GLY A 57 14.50 -2.24 15.51
CA GLY A 57 15.95 -2.21 15.60
C GLY A 57 16.50 -3.36 16.44
N GLU A 58 17.83 -3.49 16.47
CA GLU A 58 18.55 -4.50 17.26
C GLU A 58 18.20 -4.44 18.76
N ASP A 59 17.66 -3.31 19.23
CA ASP A 59 17.26 -3.04 20.61
C ASP A 59 15.76 -3.31 20.89
N TYR A 60 15.01 -3.91 19.96
CA TYR A 60 13.59 -4.17 20.15
C TYR A 60 13.31 -5.35 21.09
N GLN A 61 12.74 -5.04 22.26
CA GLN A 61 12.38 -6.02 23.30
C GLN A 61 10.88 -6.37 23.33
N GLY A 62 10.14 -6.13 22.24
CA GLY A 62 8.70 -6.37 22.20
C GLY A 62 8.30 -7.76 21.70
N PRO A 63 6.98 -8.05 21.60
CA PRO A 63 6.48 -9.36 21.19
C PRO A 63 7.02 -9.78 19.81
N GLY A 64 7.68 -10.94 19.73
CA GLY A 64 8.29 -11.48 18.51
C GLY A 64 9.79 -11.16 18.32
N ALA A 65 10.45 -10.55 19.31
CA ALA A 65 11.90 -10.29 19.29
C ALA A 65 12.74 -11.55 19.05
N ASP A 66 12.34 -12.69 19.62
CA ASP A 66 13.09 -13.96 19.51
C ASP A 66 13.08 -14.58 18.09
N GLN A 67 12.28 -14.07 17.16
CA GLN A 67 12.18 -14.61 15.78
C GLN A 67 13.10 -13.92 14.77
N VAL A 68 13.85 -12.88 15.18
CA VAL A 68 14.70 -12.10 14.26
C VAL A 68 16.07 -12.78 14.03
N GLU A 69 16.54 -13.60 14.96
CA GLU A 69 17.89 -14.22 14.88
C GLU A 69 17.98 -15.47 13.98
N GLU A 70 16.87 -16.09 13.58
CA GLU A 70 16.88 -17.32 12.76
C GLU A 70 16.94 -17.09 11.24
N GLY A 71 16.97 -15.83 10.77
CA GLY A 71 16.81 -15.47 9.36
C GLY A 71 18.09 -15.24 8.53
N GLU A 72 19.26 -15.07 9.15
CA GLU A 72 20.53 -14.81 8.45
C GLU A 72 21.50 -15.99 8.59
N SER A 73 21.18 -17.10 7.93
CA SER A 73 22.18 -18.08 7.51
C SER A 73 21.80 -18.64 6.14
N GLY A 74 22.33 -18.00 5.09
CA GLY A 74 22.16 -18.38 3.69
C GLY A 74 22.82 -17.39 2.74
#